data_AF-A0A519WMC4-F1
#
_entry.id   AF-A0A519WMC4-F1
#
_cell.length_a   1.000
_cell.length_b   1.000
_cell.length_c   1.000
_cell.angle_alpha   90.00
_cell.angle_beta   90.00
_cell.angle_gamma   90.00
#
_symmetry.space_group_name_H-M   'P 1'
#
loop_
_entity.id
_entity.type
_entity.pdbx_description
1 polymer ?
#
loop_
_entity_poly.entity_id
_entity_poly.type
_entity_poly.pdbx_seq_one_letter_code
_entity_poly.pdbx_strand_id
1 'polypeptide(L)' 'MKTLITVIYLSLISFAAVAQTSFVELTTDKGKIVIMLYDKTPQHKKMFLNEIKKGTYTG' A
#
# COMPACT_ATOMS: atom_id res chain seq x y z
N MET A 1 -33.29 17.93 -9.53
CA MET A 1 -33.06 16.48 -9.31
C MET A 1 -31.80 15.95 -10.02
N LYS A 2 -31.51 16.35 -11.26
CA LYS A 2 -30.33 15.88 -12.03
C LYS A 2 -28.96 16.20 -11.38
N THR A 3 -28.84 17.37 -10.74
CA THR A 3 -27.63 17.80 -10.03
C THR A 3 -27.32 16.95 -8.80
N LEU A 4 -28.35 16.57 -8.03
CA LEU A 4 -28.22 15.72 -6.84
C LEU A 4 -27.70 14.32 -7.19
N ILE A 5 -28.19 13.73 -8.27
CA ILE A 5 -27.74 12.43 -8.78
C ILE A 5 -26.27 12.49 -9.21
N THR A 6 -25.86 13.60 -9.85
CA THR A 6 -24.48 13.79 -10.30
C THR A 6 -23.50 13.90 -9.12
N VAL A 7 -23.89 14.58 -8.04
CA VAL A 7 -23.08 14.70 -6.82
C VAL A 7 -22.90 13.36 -6.11
N ILE A 8 -23.97 12.55 -6.03
CA ILE A 8 -23.91 11.20 -5.46
C ILE A 8 -23.01 10.28 -6.30
N TYR A 9 -23.05 10.41 -7.62
CA TYR A 9 -22.19 9.60 -8.49
C TYR A 9 -20.71 9.99 -8.37
N LEU A 10 -20.42 11.28 -8.22
CA LEU A 10 -19.06 11.79 -8.05
C LEU A 10 -18.44 11.38 -6.70
N SER A 11 -19.22 11.33 -5.62
CA SER A 11 -18.72 10.96 -4.30
C SER A 11 -18.33 9.48 -4.20
N LEU A 12 -18.95 8.60 -5.00
CA LEU A 12 -18.62 7.17 -5.02
C LEU A 12 -17.26 6.87 -5.69
N ILE A 13 -16.80 7.73 -6.61
CA ILE A 13 -15.56 7.52 -7.37
C ILE A 13 -14.31 7.89 -6.53
N SER A 14 -14.46 8.77 -5.54
CA SER A 14 -13.38 9.26 -4.67
C SER A 14 -12.70 8.18 -3.82
N PHE A 15 -13.32 7.02 -3.64
CA PHE A 15 -12.81 5.95 -2.77
C PHE A 15 -11.80 5.01 -3.45
N ALA A 16 -11.60 5.13 -4.78
CA ALA A 16 -10.74 4.20 -5.53
C ALA A 16 -9.25 4.61 -5.58
N ALA A 17 -8.87 5.78 -5.08
CA ALA A 17 -7.50 6.28 -5.15
C ALA A 17 -6.67 5.86 -3.93
N VAL A 18 -6.08 4.66 -3.96
CA VAL A 18 -5.09 4.21 -2.96
C VAL A 18 -3.72 4.09 -3.62
N ALA A 19 -3.07 5.23 -3.85
CA ALA A 19 -1.66 5.31 -4.22
C ALA A 19 -0.88 5.88 -3.02
N GLN A 20 -0.87 5.13 -1.92
CA GLN A 20 -0.01 5.44 -0.77
C GLN A 20 1.27 4.61 -0.88
N THR A 21 2.38 5.32 -1.07
CA THR A 21 3.74 4.76 -1.02
C THR A 21 3.96 4.15 0.35
N SER A 22 4.50 2.92 0.38
CA SER A 22 4.75 2.19 1.62
C SER A 22 6.24 2.09 1.88
N PHE A 23 6.64 2.25 3.14
CA PHE A 23 8.02 2.08 3.58
C PHE A 23 8.10 0.90 4.55
N VAL A 24 9.19 0.13 4.47
CA VAL A 24 9.51 -0.97 5.37
C VAL A 24 10.90 -0.74 5.94
N GLU A 25 11.02 -0.80 7.27
CA GLU A 25 12.32 -0.83 7.95
C GLU A 25 12.72 -2.29 8.19
N LEU A 26 13.92 -2.66 7.73
CA LEU A 26 14.55 -3.94 8.03
C LEU A 26 15.73 -3.68 8.98
N THR A 27 15.78 -4.41 10.08
CA THR A 27 16.92 -4.40 11.00
C THR A 27 17.77 -5.63 10.75
N THR A 28 19.06 -5.42 10.51
CA THR A 28 20.06 -6.47 10.25
C THR A 28 21.21 -6.35 11.26
N ASP A 29 22.09 -7.35 11.29
CA ASP A 29 23.36 -7.33 12.05
C ASP A 29 24.26 -6.14 11.70
N LYS A 30 24.13 -5.62 10.47
CA LYS A 30 24.88 -4.47 9.95
C LYS A 30 24.17 -3.13 10.08
N GLY A 31 22.99 -3.11 10.72
CA GLY A 31 22.21 -1.90 10.94
C GLY A 31 20.86 -1.90 10.22
N LYS A 32 20.30 -0.70 10.03
CA LYS A 32 18.92 -0.48 9.57
C LYS A 32 18.86 -0.09 8.10
N ILE A 33 17.90 -0.66 7.39
CA ILE A 33 17.63 -0.38 5.98
C ILE A 33 16.17 0.05 5.84
N VAL A 34 15.92 1.19 5.20
CA VAL A 34 14.56 1.64 4.89
C VAL A 34 14.31 1.47 3.39
N ILE A 35 13.31 0.66 3.05
CA ILE A 35 12.97 0.32 1.68
C ILE A 35 11.60 0.92 1.33
N MET A 36 11.53 1.65 0.22
CA MET A 36 10.27 2.10 -0.38
C MET A 36 9.71 1.03 -1.31
N LEU A 37 8.45 0.68 -1.15
CA LEU A 37 7.75 -0.27 -2.01
C LEU A 37 7.07 0.47 -3.16
N TYR A 38 7.35 0.05 -4.40
CA TYR A 38 6.75 0.64 -5.58
C TYR A 38 5.29 0.23 -5.77
N ASP A 39 4.45 1.20 -6.09
CA ASP A 39 3.03 0.98 -6.38
C ASP A 39 2.76 0.40 -7.78
N LYS A 40 3.76 0.45 -8.67
CA LYS A 40 3.68 -0.12 -10.03
C LYS A 40 3.53 -1.66 -10.03
N THR A 41 3.83 -2.32 -8.92
CA THR A 41 3.76 -3.78 -8.75
C THR A 41 2.92 -4.17 -7.54
N PRO A 42 1.59 -3.97 -7.58
CA PRO A 42 0.72 -4.08 -6.41
C PRO A 42 0.64 -5.51 -5.84
N GLN A 43 0.71 -6.53 -6.70
CA GLN A 43 0.69 -7.93 -6.26
C GLN A 43 1.97 -8.32 -5.51
N HIS A 44 3.14 -7.93 -6.03
CA HIS A 44 4.43 -8.17 -5.35
C HIS A 44 4.51 -7.41 -4.03
N LYS A 45 4.10 -6.14 -4.00
CA LYS A 45 4.01 -5.34 -2.77
C LYS A 45 3.13 -6.03 -1.73
N LYS A 46 1.93 -6.50 -2.11
CA LYS A 46 1.02 -7.20 -1.21
C LYS A 46 1.61 -8.50 -0.68
N MET A 47 2.22 -9.30 -1.55
CA MET A 47 2.86 -10.57 -1.18
C MET A 47 4.01 -10.32 -0.19
N PHE A 48 4.91 -9.38 -0.49
CA PHE A 48 6.04 -9.02 0.37
C PHE A 48 5.59 -8.57 1.77
N LEU A 49 4.61 -7.66 1.84
CA LEU A 49 4.04 -7.21 3.11
C LEU A 49 3.38 -8.35 3.90
N ASN A 50 2.80 -9.33 3.24
CA ASN A 50 2.19 -10.49 3.89
C ASN A 50 3.25 -11.43 4.49
N GLU A 51 4.36 -11.66 3.77
CA GLU A 51 5.46 -12.48 4.27
C GLU A 51 6.19 -11.81 5.45
N ILE A 52 6.35 -10.49 5.44
CA ILE A 52 6.84 -9.75 6.61
C ILE A 52 5.93 -9.98 7.82
N LYS A 53 4.61 -9.88 7.65
CA LYS A 53 3.64 -10.11 8.75
C LYS A 53 3.68 -11.52 9.30
N LYS A 54 3.99 -12.51 8.48
CA LYS A 54 4.17 -13.91 8.90
C LYS A 54 5.48 -14.13 9.68
N GLY A 55 6.39 -13.16 9.67
CA GLY A 55 7.72 -13.29 10.26
C GLY A 55 8.68 -14.11 9.39
N THR A 56 8.40 -14.29 8.09
CA THR A 56 9.21 -15.11 7.18
C THR A 56 10.67 -14.64 7.09
N TYR A 57 10.92 -13.34 7.31
CA TYR A 57 12.25 -12.73 7.24
C TYR A 57 12.88 -12.49 8.63
N THR A 58 12.25 -12.97 9.70
CA THR A 58 12.81 -12.87 11.05
C THR A 58 13.73 -14.06 11.30
N GLY A 59 15.04 -13.80 11.47
CA GLY A 59 16.08 -14.81 11.71
C GLY A 59 17.33 -14.23 12.34
#